data_AF-A0A6L5G7R9-F1
#
_entry.id   AF-A0A6L5G7R9-F1
#
_cell.length_a   1.000
_cell.length_b   1.000
_cell.length_c   1.000
_cell.angle_alpha   90.00
_cell.angle_beta   90.00
_cell.angle_gamma   90.00
#
_symmetry.space_group_name_H-M   'P 1'
#
loop_
_entity.id
_entity.type
_entity.pdbx_description
1 polymer ?
#
loop_
_entity_poly.entity_id
_entity_poly.type
_entity_poly.pdbx_seq_one_letter_code
_entity_poly.pdbx_strand_id
1 'polypeptide(L)'
;MARTSPPLNERQRASLRLIGDGDDLSGDDRVGLRISARSLASRGLVTVRRTGGKWQATITEAGRDFLDRDGAQPGDTTRASELGSPPRQQRRVLDADAESNPGPSARMRPAVPGARRQEALSLVEQLVRERRIVVPSPNESEREHWRKTIHYAKRYELVPEGEFIECTKAGRGGLVIALVASVHPNAARKSAAALAPVPVPQRLDRLHLAVARLRDDAGKLAMPKQLRHRALLLLQALAAAAEERGWQVRDRSAGAELHYSGIRRQSEHREGWIWVVVEGYSYRVTIDQEFPQTLDAVKSQSLKIELPHTRSGSRCRWADRKTGTLEDRLPEVIDGLATRAAEDRERAAIEEQEAAERQRAREKAETDAHSKALRHFYAETLYQQVSAFERMRAISAYCDAFEEQIAAADPAAPELESAAEWLEWARSHAAEIDPLRALPTMPAAPVFTAEQLAPHPEESDSSVRQRNQLRSAQSEYLDPALMMMLQLQAEKSSFSRWHPHV
;
A
#
# COMPACT_ATOMS: atom_id res chain seq x y z
N MET A 1 -46.88 -21.86 33.61
CA MET A 1 -47.67 -20.62 33.55
C MET A 1 -47.44 -19.96 32.20
N ALA A 2 -48.55 -19.61 31.51
CA ALA A 2 -48.57 -19.19 30.12
C ALA A 2 -47.73 -17.93 29.87
N ARG A 3 -46.83 -17.97 28.88
CA ARG A 3 -46.13 -16.79 28.38
C ARG A 3 -47.16 -15.94 27.64
N THR A 4 -47.64 -14.87 28.26
CA THR A 4 -48.51 -13.89 27.61
C THR A 4 -47.73 -13.22 26.48
N SER A 5 -48.04 -13.63 25.25
CA SER A 5 -47.48 -13.02 24.04
C SER A 5 -48.02 -11.59 23.90
N PRO A 6 -47.22 -10.63 23.41
CA PRO A 6 -47.68 -9.27 23.18
C PRO A 6 -48.88 -9.24 22.22
N PRO A 7 -49.85 -8.32 22.41
CA PRO A 7 -51.10 -8.28 21.65
C PRO A 7 -50.84 -8.18 20.14
N LEU A 8 -51.71 -8.80 19.33
CA LEU A 8 -51.58 -8.75 17.87
C LEU A 8 -51.78 -7.30 17.38
N ASN A 9 -50.87 -6.84 16.52
CA ASN A 9 -51.04 -5.57 15.82
C ASN A 9 -52.23 -5.67 14.83
N GLU A 10 -52.88 -4.56 14.50
CA GLU A 10 -54.07 -4.47 13.65
C GLU A 10 -53.90 -5.23 12.32
N ARG A 11 -52.73 -5.08 11.68
CA ARG A 11 -52.39 -5.78 10.44
C ARG A 11 -52.29 -7.30 10.61
N GLN A 12 -51.88 -7.78 11.79
CA GLN A 12 -51.82 -9.21 12.11
C GLN A 12 -53.21 -9.75 12.44
N ARG A 13 -54.08 -8.98 13.11
CA ARG A 13 -55.48 -9.35 13.33
C ARG A 13 -56.26 -9.42 12.02
N ALA A 14 -56.09 -8.43 11.15
CA ALA A 14 -56.68 -8.44 9.81
C ALA A 14 -56.23 -9.65 8.98
N SER A 15 -54.94 -10.02 9.07
CA SER A 15 -54.43 -11.23 8.41
C SER A 15 -54.97 -12.52 9.03
N LEU A 16 -55.16 -12.56 10.35
CA LEU A 16 -55.71 -13.73 11.06
C LEU A 16 -57.19 -13.95 10.72
N ARG A 17 -58.00 -12.88 10.68
CA ARG A 17 -59.42 -12.93 10.26
C ARG A 17 -59.56 -13.44 8.83
N LEU A 18 -58.79 -12.86 7.90
CA LEU A 18 -58.82 -13.25 6.49
C LEU A 18 -58.49 -14.74 6.27
N ILE A 19 -57.51 -15.27 7.02
CA ILE A 19 -57.16 -16.70 6.98
C ILE A 19 -58.23 -17.56 7.68
N GLY A 20 -58.89 -17.03 8.71
CA GLY A 20 -60.05 -17.65 9.36
C GLY A 20 -61.26 -17.76 8.45
N ASP A 21 -61.47 -16.76 7.59
CA ASP A 21 -62.54 -16.71 6.57
C ASP A 21 -62.25 -17.59 5.35
N GLY A 22 -61.09 -18.28 5.32
CA GLY A 22 -60.73 -19.27 4.31
C GLY A 22 -59.77 -18.81 3.21
N ASP A 23 -59.21 -17.59 3.29
CA ASP A 23 -58.20 -17.10 2.35
C ASP A 23 -56.81 -17.70 2.68
N ASP A 24 -56.22 -18.43 1.73
CA ASP A 24 -54.94 -19.11 1.91
C ASP A 24 -53.72 -18.21 1.58
N LEU A 25 -53.95 -16.94 1.25
CA LEU A 25 -52.99 -15.92 0.81
C LEU A 25 -52.07 -16.37 -0.35
N SER A 26 -52.56 -17.28 -1.19
CA SER A 26 -51.85 -17.77 -2.37
C SER A 26 -51.77 -16.73 -3.50
N GLY A 27 -52.72 -15.77 -3.55
CA GLY A 27 -52.76 -14.69 -4.55
C GLY A 27 -51.56 -13.73 -4.53
N ASP A 28 -51.26 -13.12 -5.68
CA ASP A 28 -50.15 -12.17 -5.85
C ASP A 28 -50.39 -10.82 -5.16
N ASP A 29 -51.66 -10.42 -5.01
CA ASP A 29 -52.10 -9.26 -4.22
C ASP A 29 -51.90 -9.47 -2.70
N ARG A 30 -51.74 -10.73 -2.26
CA ARG A 30 -51.57 -11.11 -0.84
C ARG A 30 -50.10 -11.22 -0.41
N VAL A 31 -49.12 -10.97 -1.29
CA VAL A 31 -47.67 -11.06 -0.98
C VAL A 31 -47.27 -10.22 0.24
N GLY A 32 -47.86 -9.02 0.38
CA GLY A 32 -47.61 -8.11 1.50
C GLY A 32 -48.16 -8.58 2.86
N LEU A 33 -48.98 -9.63 2.90
CA LEU A 33 -49.55 -10.23 4.11
C LEU A 33 -48.84 -11.52 4.54
N ARG A 34 -48.00 -12.11 3.67
CA ARG A 34 -47.23 -13.34 3.97
C ARG A 34 -46.23 -13.16 5.12
N ILE A 35 -45.73 -11.93 5.34
CA ILE A 35 -44.87 -11.59 6.49
C ILE A 35 -45.68 -11.64 7.79
N SER A 36 -46.90 -11.10 7.80
CA SER A 36 -47.83 -11.16 8.94
C SER A 36 -48.20 -12.60 9.26
N ALA A 37 -48.52 -13.41 8.23
CA ALA A 37 -48.88 -14.81 8.42
C ALA A 37 -47.72 -15.67 8.94
N ARG A 38 -46.46 -15.41 8.55
CA ARG A 38 -45.28 -16.04 9.18
C ARG A 38 -45.13 -15.65 10.65
N SER A 39 -45.40 -14.39 10.99
CA SER A 39 -45.42 -13.95 12.38
C SER A 39 -46.52 -14.63 13.19
N LEU A 40 -47.72 -14.83 12.62
CA LEU A 40 -48.81 -15.58 13.24
C LEU A 40 -48.46 -17.07 13.40
N ALA A 41 -47.76 -17.64 12.43
CA ALA A 41 -47.29 -19.03 12.50
C ALA A 41 -46.23 -19.25 13.59
N SER A 42 -45.33 -18.30 13.79
CA SER A 42 -44.38 -18.36 14.92
C SER A 42 -45.05 -18.33 16.30
N ARG A 43 -46.31 -17.89 16.35
CA ARG A 43 -47.16 -17.83 17.55
C ARG A 43 -48.15 -19.00 17.62
N GLY A 44 -48.10 -19.93 16.68
CA GLY A 44 -48.98 -21.10 16.63
C GLY A 44 -50.44 -20.82 16.25
N LEU A 45 -50.77 -19.60 15.77
CA LEU A 45 -52.15 -19.20 15.40
C LEU A 45 -52.51 -19.56 13.95
N VAL A 46 -51.51 -19.82 13.11
CA VAL A 46 -51.65 -20.18 11.69
C VAL A 46 -50.57 -21.20 11.34
N THR A 47 -50.83 -22.09 10.40
CA THR A 47 -49.80 -22.91 9.75
C THR A 47 -49.56 -22.39 8.34
N VAL A 48 -48.30 -22.31 7.92
CA VAL A 48 -47.92 -21.88 6.57
C VAL A 48 -47.17 -23.01 5.89
N ARG A 49 -47.62 -23.40 4.70
CA ARG A 49 -46.97 -24.39 3.85
C ARG A 49 -46.56 -23.75 2.53
N ARG A 50 -45.46 -24.26 1.94
CA ARG A 50 -45.01 -23.89 0.60
C ARG A 50 -44.60 -25.16 -0.12
N THR A 51 -45.44 -25.60 -1.06
CA THR A 51 -45.22 -26.81 -1.86
C THR A 51 -45.32 -26.43 -3.33
N GLY A 52 -44.30 -26.79 -4.14
CA GLY A 52 -44.32 -26.55 -5.60
C GLY A 52 -44.46 -25.08 -6.01
N GLY A 53 -43.98 -24.13 -5.21
CA GLY A 53 -44.05 -22.69 -5.52
C GLY A 53 -45.34 -22.00 -5.08
N LYS A 54 -46.41 -22.74 -4.74
CA LYS A 54 -47.66 -22.19 -4.20
C LYS A 54 -47.56 -22.01 -2.68
N TRP A 55 -48.13 -20.90 -2.20
CA TRP A 55 -48.10 -20.49 -0.80
C TRP A 55 -49.49 -20.73 -0.20
N GLN A 56 -49.58 -21.37 0.97
CA GLN A 56 -50.85 -21.70 1.61
C GLN A 56 -50.77 -21.42 3.11
N ALA A 57 -51.70 -20.62 3.65
CA ALA A 57 -51.93 -20.47 5.08
C ALA A 57 -53.23 -21.17 5.51
N THR A 58 -53.22 -21.73 6.71
CA THR A 58 -54.41 -22.35 7.32
C THR A 58 -54.45 -22.00 8.80
N ILE A 59 -55.60 -21.54 9.29
CA ILE A 59 -55.78 -21.19 10.70
C ILE A 59 -55.67 -22.44 11.59
N THR A 60 -55.01 -22.32 12.74
CA THR A 60 -54.96 -23.39 13.75
C THR A 60 -56.14 -23.26 14.71
N GLU A 61 -56.38 -24.30 15.52
CA GLU A 61 -57.37 -24.27 16.60
C GLU A 61 -57.09 -23.11 17.58
N ALA A 62 -55.83 -22.91 17.98
CA ALA A 62 -55.42 -21.77 18.79
C ALA A 62 -55.67 -20.40 18.12
N GLY A 63 -55.63 -20.34 16.78
CA GLY A 63 -55.97 -19.14 16.01
C GLY A 63 -57.47 -18.84 16.00
N ARG A 64 -58.32 -19.87 15.95
CA ARG A 64 -59.78 -19.74 16.04
C ARG A 64 -60.20 -19.31 17.44
N ASP A 65 -59.68 -19.98 18.46
CA ASP A 65 -59.91 -19.61 19.87
C ASP A 65 -59.50 -18.16 20.16
N PHE A 66 -58.45 -17.66 19.48
CA PHE A 66 -58.03 -16.28 19.62
C PHE A 66 -59.04 -15.31 19.00
N LEU A 67 -59.57 -15.61 17.81
CA LEU A 67 -60.61 -14.79 17.17
C LEU A 67 -61.92 -14.80 17.96
N ASP A 68 -62.28 -15.94 18.55
CA ASP A 68 -63.50 -16.09 19.35
C ASP A 68 -63.42 -15.30 20.67
N ARG A 69 -62.22 -15.24 21.29
CA ARG A 69 -61.99 -14.44 22.50
C ARG A 69 -61.89 -12.93 22.24
N ASP A 70 -61.30 -12.52 21.11
CA ASP A 70 -61.20 -11.10 20.70
C ASP A 70 -62.54 -10.56 20.14
N GLY A 71 -63.52 -11.42 19.87
CA GLY A 71 -64.85 -11.07 19.34
C GLY A 71 -65.88 -10.63 20.38
N ALA A 72 -65.55 -10.70 21.68
CA ALA A 72 -66.46 -10.35 22.77
C ALA A 72 -66.00 -9.10 23.53
N GLN A 73 -66.18 -7.91 22.93
CA GLN A 73 -66.21 -6.67 23.70
C GLN A 73 -67.15 -5.63 23.06
N PRO A 74 -68.25 -5.24 23.74
CA PRO A 74 -69.14 -4.18 23.27
C PRO A 74 -68.51 -2.80 23.51
N GLY A 75 -68.98 -1.83 22.74
CA GLY A 75 -68.34 -0.54 22.55
C GLY A 75 -68.41 0.47 23.69
N ASP A 76 -67.45 1.39 23.56
CA ASP A 76 -67.53 2.84 23.68
C ASP A 76 -67.22 3.57 25.01
N THR A 77 -66.47 4.65 24.83
CA THR A 77 -66.29 5.87 25.64
C THR A 77 -65.31 5.94 26.84
N THR A 78 -64.26 6.77 26.60
CA THR A 78 -63.88 7.97 27.40
C THR A 78 -62.83 7.90 28.56
N ARG A 79 -61.75 8.66 28.33
CA ARG A 79 -60.86 9.47 29.23
C ARG A 79 -60.01 8.84 30.36
N ALA A 80 -58.70 9.13 30.22
CA ALA A 80 -57.79 9.87 31.12
C ALA A 80 -57.39 9.36 32.52
N SER A 81 -56.11 9.64 32.83
CA SER A 81 -55.38 9.55 34.12
C SER A 81 -55.15 8.15 34.69
N GLU A 82 -54.07 7.82 35.40
CA GLU A 82 -52.79 8.43 35.74
C GLU A 82 -52.01 7.35 36.53
N LEU A 83 -50.68 7.43 36.51
CA LEU A 83 -49.74 7.06 37.59
C LEU A 83 -49.79 5.65 38.24
N GLY A 84 -48.64 4.96 38.18
CA GLY A 84 -48.23 4.03 39.25
C GLY A 84 -47.45 2.79 38.79
N SER A 85 -46.12 2.90 38.68
CA SER A 85 -45.21 1.76 38.96
C SER A 85 -44.93 1.74 40.49
N PRO A 86 -44.25 0.75 41.14
CA PRO A 86 -43.51 -0.47 40.69
C PRO A 86 -43.82 -1.67 41.68
N PRO A 87 -42.94 -2.64 42.08
CA PRO A 87 -41.61 -3.08 41.62
C PRO A 87 -41.32 -4.62 41.51
N ARG A 88 -40.17 -4.91 40.88
CA ARG A 88 -39.20 -6.03 40.97
C ARG A 88 -39.38 -7.10 42.07
N GLN A 89 -39.14 -8.37 41.71
CA GLN A 89 -38.36 -9.33 42.53
C GLN A 89 -37.66 -10.42 41.69
N GLN A 90 -36.51 -10.88 42.19
CA GLN A 90 -35.53 -11.82 41.62
C GLN A 90 -35.62 -13.21 42.30
N ARG A 91 -34.83 -14.18 41.76
CA ARG A 91 -34.39 -15.49 42.30
C ARG A 91 -35.38 -16.66 42.10
N ARG A 92 -34.98 -17.92 41.93
CA ARG A 92 -33.70 -18.65 41.79
C ARG A 92 -34.01 -20.06 41.20
N VAL A 93 -32.95 -20.69 40.72
CA VAL A 93 -32.71 -22.07 40.24
C VAL A 93 -33.29 -23.21 41.10
N LEU A 94 -33.73 -24.32 40.48
CA LEU A 94 -33.52 -25.73 40.93
C LEU A 94 -33.71 -26.73 39.77
N ASP A 95 -32.83 -27.74 39.72
CA ASP A 95 -32.72 -28.86 38.76
C ASP A 95 -33.72 -30.01 39.03
N ALA A 96 -33.99 -30.85 38.01
CA ALA A 96 -34.09 -32.31 38.12
C ALA A 96 -34.40 -32.99 36.75
N ASP A 97 -33.71 -34.11 36.53
CA ASP A 97 -33.60 -34.98 35.35
C ASP A 97 -34.82 -35.87 35.04
N ALA A 98 -34.93 -36.32 33.77
CA ALA A 98 -35.15 -37.74 33.37
C ALA A 98 -35.34 -37.93 31.83
N GLU A 99 -34.37 -38.62 31.21
CA GLU A 99 -34.45 -39.78 30.25
C GLU A 99 -35.53 -39.81 29.11
N SER A 100 -35.36 -40.31 27.88
CA SER A 100 -34.31 -40.98 27.08
C SER A 100 -34.81 -41.15 25.60
N ASN A 101 -34.03 -40.72 24.57
CA ASN A 101 -33.50 -41.48 23.39
C ASN A 101 -34.35 -41.47 22.06
N PRO A 102 -33.83 -41.84 20.85
CA PRO A 102 -32.81 -41.17 19.99
C PRO A 102 -33.21 -40.88 18.49
N GLY A 103 -32.64 -39.80 17.92
CA GLY A 103 -32.23 -39.57 16.49
C GLY A 103 -33.27 -39.44 15.34
N PRO A 104 -32.93 -38.86 14.14
CA PRO A 104 -31.71 -38.16 13.71
C PRO A 104 -31.96 -36.77 13.05
N SER A 105 -30.87 -36.03 12.81
CA SER A 105 -30.68 -34.88 11.89
C SER A 105 -30.23 -33.60 12.59
N ALA A 106 -28.91 -33.42 12.60
CA ALA A 106 -28.22 -32.21 12.99
C ALA A 106 -28.67 -31.02 12.13
N ARG A 107 -29.53 -30.17 12.69
CA ARG A 107 -29.72 -28.79 12.24
C ARG A 107 -29.14 -27.88 13.31
N MET A 108 -28.15 -27.09 12.93
CA MET A 108 -27.41 -26.14 13.78
C MET A 108 -28.37 -25.40 14.73
N ARG A 109 -28.18 -25.62 16.03
CA ARG A 109 -28.79 -24.84 17.11
C ARG A 109 -28.29 -23.39 17.04
N PRO A 110 -29.08 -22.39 17.48
CA PRO A 110 -28.62 -21.00 17.54
C PRO A 110 -27.39 -20.92 18.45
N ALA A 111 -26.28 -20.40 17.90
CA ALA A 111 -25.01 -20.27 18.57
C ALA A 111 -25.15 -19.54 19.93
N VAL A 112 -24.66 -20.20 20.98
CA VAL A 112 -24.45 -19.67 22.33
C VAL A 112 -23.64 -18.36 22.23
N PRO A 113 -23.89 -17.33 23.08
CA PRO A 113 -23.20 -16.03 23.01
C PRO A 113 -21.67 -16.10 22.87
N GLY A 114 -21.02 -17.15 23.39
CA GLY A 114 -19.58 -17.38 23.27
C GLY A 114 -19.09 -17.73 21.85
N ALA A 115 -19.86 -18.49 21.07
CA ALA A 115 -19.47 -18.89 19.71
C ALA A 115 -19.41 -17.68 18.75
N ARG A 116 -20.36 -16.74 18.87
CA ARG A 116 -20.34 -15.48 18.09
C ARG A 116 -19.16 -14.59 18.45
N ARG A 117 -18.73 -14.58 19.71
CA ARG A 117 -17.54 -13.85 20.16
C ARG A 117 -16.27 -14.48 19.57
N GLN A 118 -16.18 -15.81 19.58
CA GLN A 118 -15.06 -16.54 19.00
C GLN A 118 -14.94 -16.26 17.49
N GLU A 119 -16.05 -16.34 16.75
CA GLU A 119 -16.10 -16.02 15.31
C GLU A 119 -15.64 -14.59 15.02
N ALA A 120 -16.06 -13.62 15.83
CA ALA A 120 -15.66 -12.23 15.68
C ALA A 120 -14.18 -12.01 15.99
N LEU A 121 -13.62 -12.69 17.00
CA LEU A 121 -12.19 -12.63 17.33
C LEU A 121 -11.34 -13.25 16.23
N SER A 122 -11.71 -14.44 15.73
CA SER A 122 -11.00 -15.10 14.63
C SER A 122 -11.04 -14.27 13.35
N LEU A 123 -12.16 -13.59 13.05
CA LEU A 123 -12.24 -12.64 11.94
C LEU A 123 -11.24 -11.48 12.12
N VAL A 124 -11.17 -10.87 13.31
CA VAL A 124 -10.23 -9.76 13.56
C VAL A 124 -8.79 -10.23 13.47
N GLU A 125 -8.45 -11.37 14.07
CA GLU A 125 -7.10 -11.95 14.03
C GLU A 125 -6.65 -12.22 12.59
N GLN A 126 -7.52 -12.83 11.78
CA GLN A 126 -7.24 -13.05 10.36
C GLN A 126 -7.05 -11.73 9.62
N LEU A 127 -7.89 -10.72 9.91
CA LEU A 127 -7.79 -9.40 9.31
C LEU A 127 -6.52 -8.64 9.72
N VAL A 128 -6.01 -8.81 10.94
CA VAL A 128 -4.72 -8.22 11.36
C VAL A 128 -3.56 -8.83 10.56
N ARG A 129 -3.61 -10.15 10.31
CA ARG A 129 -2.57 -10.86 9.55
C ARG A 129 -2.62 -10.59 8.04
N GLU A 130 -3.80 -10.71 7.45
CA GLU A 130 -3.98 -10.71 5.99
C GLU A 130 -4.40 -9.33 5.45
N ARG A 131 -4.81 -8.40 6.32
CA ARG A 131 -5.38 -7.06 6.01
C ARG A 131 -6.66 -7.08 5.18
N ARG A 132 -6.90 -8.13 4.41
CA ARG A 132 -8.02 -8.26 3.47
C ARG A 132 -8.40 -9.72 3.27
N ILE A 133 -9.69 -10.00 3.48
CA ILE A 133 -10.34 -11.27 3.18
C ILE A 133 -11.24 -11.06 1.97
N VAL A 134 -11.07 -11.90 0.94
CA VAL A 134 -11.95 -11.92 -0.23
C VAL A 134 -12.79 -13.18 -0.19
N VAL A 135 -14.10 -13.02 -0.09
CA VAL A 135 -15.08 -14.10 -0.17
C VAL A 135 -15.67 -14.09 -1.59
N PRO A 136 -15.26 -15.02 -2.47
CA PRO A 136 -15.82 -15.10 -3.81
C PRO A 136 -17.27 -15.59 -3.77
N SER A 137 -18.16 -14.88 -4.47
CA SER A 137 -19.57 -15.26 -4.70
C SER A 137 -20.37 -15.77 -3.47
N PRO A 138 -20.44 -15.04 -2.34
CA PRO A 138 -21.14 -15.53 -1.16
C PRO A 138 -22.65 -15.64 -1.39
N ASN A 139 -23.25 -16.70 -0.86
CA ASN A 139 -24.69 -16.89 -0.80
C ASN A 139 -25.33 -15.94 0.25
N GLU A 140 -26.67 -15.82 0.26
CA GLU A 140 -27.36 -14.88 1.16
C GLU A 140 -27.13 -15.21 2.65
N SER A 141 -27.02 -16.50 2.99
CA SER A 141 -26.75 -16.96 4.36
C SER A 141 -25.34 -16.59 4.81
N GLU A 142 -24.34 -16.71 3.93
CA GLU A 142 -22.96 -16.28 4.16
C GLU A 142 -22.85 -14.76 4.29
N ARG A 143 -23.56 -14.00 3.46
CA ARG A 143 -23.64 -12.53 3.60
C ARG A 143 -24.24 -12.15 4.95
N GLU A 144 -25.29 -12.84 5.37
CA GLU A 144 -25.93 -12.57 6.66
C GLU A 144 -25.02 -12.96 7.83
N HIS A 145 -24.30 -14.07 7.73
CA HIS A 145 -23.28 -14.50 8.68
C HIS A 145 -22.18 -13.45 8.82
N TRP A 146 -21.49 -13.09 7.73
CA TRP A 146 -20.45 -12.06 7.74
C TRP A 146 -20.95 -10.73 8.28
N ARG A 147 -22.17 -10.32 7.91
CA ARG A 147 -22.79 -9.11 8.45
C ARG A 147 -22.99 -9.18 9.98
N LYS A 148 -23.44 -10.32 10.50
CA LYS A 148 -23.64 -10.52 11.95
C LYS A 148 -22.30 -10.54 12.69
N THR A 149 -21.29 -11.23 12.16
CA THR A 149 -19.95 -11.33 12.75
C THR A 149 -19.26 -9.96 12.78
N ILE A 150 -19.29 -9.21 11.68
CA ILE A 150 -18.75 -7.85 11.60
C ILE A 150 -19.49 -6.92 12.56
N HIS A 151 -20.83 -6.98 12.60
CA HIS A 151 -21.61 -6.15 13.52
C HIS A 151 -21.30 -6.49 14.99
N TYR A 152 -21.05 -7.76 15.31
CA TYR A 152 -20.63 -8.16 16.65
C TYR A 152 -19.25 -7.58 16.98
N ALA A 153 -18.25 -7.77 16.10
CA ALA A 153 -16.91 -7.22 16.28
C ALA A 153 -16.93 -5.69 16.51
N LYS A 154 -17.73 -4.97 15.73
CA LYS A 154 -17.90 -3.51 15.88
C LYS A 154 -18.61 -3.11 17.18
N ARG A 155 -19.66 -3.83 17.56
CA ARG A 155 -20.47 -3.50 18.75
C ARG A 155 -19.70 -3.70 20.06
N TYR A 156 -18.79 -4.67 20.09
CA TYR A 156 -18.03 -5.05 21.28
C TYR A 156 -16.56 -4.60 21.21
N GLU A 157 -16.24 -3.65 20.32
CA GLU A 157 -14.91 -2.99 20.25
C GLU A 157 -13.75 -4.00 20.15
N LEU A 158 -13.95 -5.09 19.39
CA LEU A 158 -12.93 -6.13 19.21
C LEU A 158 -11.90 -5.78 18.13
N VAL A 159 -12.07 -4.64 17.45
CA VAL A 159 -11.19 -4.18 16.37
C VAL A 159 -10.02 -3.38 16.98
N PRO A 160 -8.78 -3.52 16.49
CA PRO A 160 -7.64 -2.75 16.99
C PRO A 160 -7.91 -1.24 17.00
N GLU A 161 -7.37 -0.55 17.99
CA GLU A 161 -7.52 0.90 18.12
C GLU A 161 -6.90 1.61 16.91
N GLY A 162 -7.61 2.59 16.34
CA GLY A 162 -7.20 3.28 15.12
C GLY A 162 -7.46 2.53 13.81
N GLU A 163 -8.04 1.33 13.86
CA GLU A 163 -8.39 0.54 12.68
C GLU A 163 -9.90 0.28 12.59
N PHE A 164 -10.40 0.01 11.39
CA PHE A 164 -11.80 -0.35 11.21
C PHE A 164 -12.04 -1.39 10.12
N ILE A 165 -13.07 -2.22 10.32
CA ILE A 165 -13.47 -3.23 9.33
C ILE A 165 -14.38 -2.58 8.28
N GLU A 166 -13.90 -2.52 7.04
CA GLU A 166 -14.66 -2.15 5.85
C GLU A 166 -15.18 -3.40 5.13
N CYS A 167 -16.40 -3.32 4.60
CA CYS A 167 -17.05 -4.42 3.90
C CYS A 167 -17.60 -3.92 2.56
N THR A 168 -16.94 -4.32 1.47
CA THR A 168 -17.20 -3.82 0.12
C THR A 168 -17.61 -4.95 -0.81
N LYS A 169 -18.48 -4.68 -1.78
CA LYS A 169 -18.81 -5.65 -2.82
C LYS A 169 -17.65 -5.73 -3.82
N ALA A 170 -17.08 -6.91 -4.02
CA ALA A 170 -16.20 -7.16 -5.16
C ALA A 170 -17.03 -7.30 -6.46
N GLY A 171 -16.42 -6.95 -7.59
CA GLY A 171 -17.00 -7.23 -8.92
C GLY A 171 -17.38 -8.72 -9.06
N ARG A 172 -18.47 -9.00 -9.77
CA ARG A 172 -19.17 -10.31 -9.83
C ARG A 172 -19.72 -10.82 -8.49
N GLY A 173 -20.18 -9.92 -7.61
CA GLY A 173 -21.00 -10.29 -6.45
C GLY A 173 -20.24 -10.88 -5.26
N GLY A 174 -18.90 -10.88 -5.29
CA GLY A 174 -18.03 -11.21 -4.16
C GLY A 174 -18.15 -10.20 -3.01
N LEU A 175 -17.62 -10.58 -1.85
CA LEU A 175 -17.55 -9.74 -0.65
C LEU A 175 -16.08 -9.58 -0.27
N VAL A 176 -15.64 -8.34 -0.06
CA VAL A 176 -14.31 -8.02 0.45
C VAL A 176 -14.48 -7.46 1.85
N ILE A 177 -13.80 -8.05 2.81
CA ILE A 177 -13.73 -7.59 4.19
C ILE A 177 -12.29 -7.15 4.41
N ALA A 178 -12.05 -5.88 4.70
CA ALA A 178 -10.71 -5.33 4.87
C ALA A 178 -10.59 -4.61 6.20
N LEU A 179 -9.41 -4.64 6.78
CA LEU A 179 -9.04 -3.86 7.96
C LEU A 179 -8.25 -2.65 7.49
N VAL A 180 -8.85 -1.48 7.66
CA VAL A 180 -8.30 -0.21 7.20
C VAL A 180 -7.76 0.53 8.42
N ALA A 181 -6.49 0.92 8.37
CA ALA A 181 -5.84 1.73 9.40
C ALA A 181 -6.28 3.19 9.29
N SER A 182 -7.50 3.48 9.71
CA SER A 182 -8.02 4.84 9.86
C SER A 182 -9.17 4.88 10.86
N VAL A 183 -9.56 6.09 11.28
CA VAL A 183 -10.70 6.30 12.17
C VAL A 183 -11.99 5.87 11.45
N HIS A 184 -12.75 4.93 12.03
CA HIS A 184 -14.02 4.45 11.46
C HIS A 184 -14.92 5.64 11.09
N PRO A 185 -15.63 5.66 9.93
CA PRO A 185 -16.42 6.81 9.49
C PRO A 185 -17.45 7.34 10.50
N ASN A 186 -17.98 6.49 11.40
CA ASN A 186 -18.86 6.90 12.49
C ASN A 186 -18.12 7.49 13.72
N ALA A 187 -16.86 7.10 13.97
CA ALA A 187 -16.03 7.74 14.97
C ALA A 187 -15.51 9.09 14.43
N ALA A 188 -15.13 9.13 13.14
CA ALA A 188 -14.86 10.35 12.40
C ALA A 188 -16.06 11.31 12.44
N ARG A 189 -17.30 10.79 12.44
CA ARG A 189 -18.52 11.60 12.63
C ARG A 189 -18.60 12.25 14.03
N LYS A 190 -18.14 11.58 15.09
CA LYS A 190 -18.11 12.16 16.44
C LYS A 190 -17.09 13.29 16.53
N SER A 191 -15.93 13.15 15.88
CA SER A 191 -14.96 14.24 15.73
C SER A 191 -15.44 15.32 14.74
N ALA A 192 -16.19 14.97 13.70
CA ALA A 192 -16.77 15.90 12.75
C ALA A 192 -17.80 16.85 13.39
N ALA A 193 -18.47 16.42 14.47
CA ALA A 193 -19.36 17.29 15.24
C ALA A 193 -18.61 18.46 15.92
N ALA A 194 -17.28 18.37 16.07
CA ALA A 194 -16.44 19.45 16.57
C ALA A 194 -15.88 20.35 15.44
N LEU A 195 -16.05 19.99 14.17
CA LEU A 195 -15.60 20.80 13.04
C LEU A 195 -16.52 22.00 12.84
N ALA A 196 -15.94 23.14 12.47
CA ALA A 196 -16.69 24.34 12.14
C ALA A 196 -17.66 24.04 10.96
N PRO A 197 -18.96 24.33 11.12
CA PRO A 197 -19.94 24.07 10.06
C PRO A 197 -19.62 24.90 8.82
N VAL A 198 -19.80 24.30 7.65
CA VAL A 198 -19.63 24.99 6.36
C VAL A 198 -21.01 25.48 5.91
N PRO A 199 -21.27 26.80 5.86
CA PRO A 199 -22.58 27.33 5.52
C PRO A 199 -22.87 27.08 4.04
N VAL A 200 -23.94 26.34 3.75
CA VAL A 200 -24.42 26.12 2.39
C VAL A 200 -25.38 27.24 2.01
N PRO A 201 -25.11 28.00 0.93
CA PRO A 201 -26.01 29.05 0.50
C PRO A 201 -27.34 28.45 0.06
N GLN A 202 -28.43 29.21 0.22
CA GLN A 202 -29.76 28.80 -0.26
C GLN A 202 -30.01 29.19 -1.72
N ARG A 203 -29.17 30.09 -2.27
CA ARG A 203 -29.32 30.68 -3.60
C ARG A 203 -27.97 30.80 -4.28
N LEU A 204 -27.96 30.75 -5.61
CA LEU A 204 -26.77 30.85 -6.46
C LEU A 204 -26.47 32.31 -6.87
N ASP A 205 -26.67 33.26 -5.96
CA ASP A 205 -26.62 34.70 -6.26
C ASP A 205 -25.16 35.22 -6.33
N ARG A 206 -24.27 34.65 -5.51
CA ARG A 206 -22.83 34.98 -5.49
C ARG A 206 -22.01 33.69 -5.61
N LEU A 207 -21.67 33.33 -6.85
CA LEU A 207 -20.86 32.16 -7.16
C LEU A 207 -19.39 32.51 -7.27
N HIS A 208 -18.54 31.62 -6.77
CA HIS A 208 -17.12 31.59 -7.07
C HIS A 208 -16.92 31.36 -8.58
N LEU A 209 -15.89 31.96 -9.18
CA LEU A 209 -15.67 31.94 -10.63
C LEU A 209 -15.62 30.52 -11.20
N ALA A 210 -14.98 29.58 -10.49
CA ALA A 210 -14.92 28.18 -10.90
C ALA A 210 -16.29 27.49 -10.90
N VAL A 211 -17.14 27.82 -9.93
CA VAL A 211 -18.50 27.26 -9.83
C VAL A 211 -19.44 27.90 -10.85
N ALA A 212 -19.27 29.20 -11.12
CA ALA A 212 -20.01 29.91 -12.17
C ALA A 212 -19.74 29.31 -13.55
N ARG A 213 -18.48 29.03 -13.88
CA ARG A 213 -18.12 28.37 -15.15
C ARG A 213 -18.67 26.95 -15.24
N LEU A 214 -18.65 26.19 -14.15
CA LEU A 214 -19.27 24.86 -14.10
C LEU A 214 -20.80 24.91 -14.27
N ARG A 215 -21.46 25.93 -13.71
CA ARG A 215 -22.91 26.17 -13.91
C ARG A 215 -23.24 26.40 -15.39
N ASP A 216 -22.42 27.21 -16.05
CA ASP A 216 -22.63 27.65 -17.44
C ASP A 216 -22.22 26.57 -18.46
N ASP A 217 -21.42 25.58 -18.06
CA ASP A 217 -21.13 24.38 -18.86
C ASP A 217 -22.33 23.39 -18.84
N ALA A 218 -23.11 23.40 -19.92
CA ALA A 218 -24.25 22.50 -20.12
C ALA A 218 -23.83 21.03 -20.30
N GLY A 219 -22.56 20.77 -20.65
CA GLY A 219 -22.00 19.44 -20.82
C GLY A 219 -21.50 18.79 -19.53
N LYS A 220 -21.53 19.50 -18.39
CA LYS A 220 -21.18 19.01 -17.06
C LYS A 220 -22.40 18.87 -16.17
N LEU A 221 -22.30 18.14 -15.06
CA LEU A 221 -23.41 17.92 -14.12
C LEU A 221 -24.70 17.48 -14.85
N ALA A 222 -24.59 16.49 -15.74
CA ALA A 222 -25.70 15.89 -16.47
C ALA A 222 -26.56 15.04 -15.52
N MET A 223 -27.39 15.72 -14.72
CA MET A 223 -28.29 15.19 -13.71
C MET A 223 -29.60 16.00 -13.66
N PRO A 224 -30.68 15.51 -13.03
CA PRO A 224 -31.93 16.24 -12.88
C PRO A 224 -31.73 17.66 -12.31
N LYS A 225 -32.56 18.62 -12.76
CA LYS A 225 -32.42 20.06 -12.45
C LYS A 225 -32.25 20.36 -10.95
N GLN A 226 -33.00 19.65 -10.09
CA GLN A 226 -32.92 19.81 -8.63
C GLN A 226 -31.57 19.36 -8.07
N LEU A 227 -31.04 18.23 -8.54
CA LEU A 227 -29.72 17.73 -8.13
C LEU A 227 -28.60 18.61 -8.67
N ARG A 228 -28.71 19.09 -9.91
CA ARG A 228 -27.74 20.03 -10.48
C ARG A 228 -27.67 21.30 -9.64
N HIS A 229 -28.82 21.84 -9.26
CA HIS A 229 -28.89 23.03 -8.41
C HIS A 229 -28.23 22.78 -7.04
N ARG A 230 -28.59 21.68 -6.37
CA ARG A 230 -28.00 21.29 -5.08
C ARG A 230 -26.49 21.05 -5.16
N ALA A 231 -26.02 20.39 -6.21
CA ALA A 231 -24.59 20.15 -6.44
C ALA A 231 -23.81 21.47 -6.57
N LEU A 232 -24.35 22.46 -7.28
CA LEU A 232 -23.75 23.78 -7.40
C LEU A 232 -23.71 24.53 -6.06
N LEU A 233 -24.74 24.42 -5.21
CA LEU A 233 -24.73 25.01 -3.87
C LEU A 233 -23.67 24.37 -2.96
N LEU A 234 -23.51 23.04 -3.02
CA LEU A 234 -22.49 22.32 -2.27
C LEU A 234 -21.08 22.69 -2.72
N LEU A 235 -20.84 22.77 -4.03
CA LEU A 235 -19.54 23.21 -4.56
C LEU A 235 -19.26 24.68 -4.24
N GLN A 236 -20.27 25.54 -4.25
CA GLN A 236 -20.14 26.93 -3.81
C GLN A 236 -19.75 27.04 -2.34
N ALA A 237 -20.39 26.24 -1.47
CA ALA A 237 -20.09 26.22 -0.06
C ALA A 237 -18.65 25.75 0.21
N LEU A 238 -18.20 24.72 -0.51
CA LEU A 238 -16.82 24.25 -0.46
C LEU A 238 -15.82 25.30 -0.97
N ALA A 239 -16.15 25.99 -2.06
CA ALA A 239 -15.31 27.05 -2.60
C ALA A 239 -15.16 28.22 -1.61
N ALA A 240 -16.27 28.68 -1.03
CA ALA A 240 -16.25 29.74 -0.01
C ALA A 240 -15.46 29.31 1.24
N ALA A 241 -15.68 28.08 1.73
CA ALA A 241 -14.96 27.56 2.89
C ALA A 241 -13.45 27.40 2.64
N ALA A 242 -13.05 27.11 1.40
CA ALA A 242 -11.64 27.08 0.99
C ALA A 242 -11.04 28.50 0.96
N GLU A 243 -11.73 29.47 0.36
CA GLU A 243 -11.29 30.87 0.33
C GLU A 243 -11.18 31.50 1.72
N GLU A 244 -12.13 31.21 2.63
CA GLU A 244 -12.08 31.64 4.04
C GLU A 244 -10.84 31.11 4.77
N ARG A 245 -10.29 29.98 4.33
CA ARG A 245 -9.06 29.37 4.85
C ARG A 245 -7.80 29.84 4.12
N GLY A 246 -7.92 30.76 3.16
CA GLY A 246 -6.83 31.25 2.33
C GLY A 246 -6.39 30.29 1.22
N TRP A 247 -7.18 29.24 0.95
CA TRP A 247 -6.89 28.30 -0.13
C TRP A 247 -7.40 28.84 -1.46
N GLN A 248 -6.73 28.48 -2.56
CA GLN A 248 -7.16 28.92 -3.89
C GLN A 248 -8.12 27.92 -4.50
N VAL A 249 -9.17 28.40 -5.17
CA VAL A 249 -10.09 27.56 -5.92
C VAL A 249 -9.91 27.86 -7.40
N ARG A 250 -9.66 26.84 -8.21
CA ARG A 250 -9.41 26.99 -9.65
C ARG A 250 -10.45 26.24 -10.47
N ASP A 251 -10.71 26.79 -11.65
CA ASP A 251 -11.44 26.12 -12.72
C ASP A 251 -10.49 25.28 -13.59
N ARG A 252 -11.06 24.38 -14.39
CA ARG A 252 -10.44 23.55 -15.42
C ARG A 252 -9.49 24.28 -16.38
N SER A 253 -9.60 25.60 -16.55
CA SER A 253 -8.94 26.32 -17.66
C SER A 253 -7.42 26.53 -17.54
N ALA A 254 -6.74 26.02 -16.51
CA ALA A 254 -5.28 26.10 -16.44
C ALA A 254 -4.65 24.70 -16.47
N GLY A 255 -4.40 24.18 -17.68
CA GLY A 255 -3.40 23.14 -17.94
C GLY A 255 -3.67 21.75 -17.37
N ALA A 256 -4.73 21.07 -17.82
CA ALA A 256 -4.95 19.68 -17.46
C ALA A 256 -3.90 18.75 -18.11
N GLU A 257 -2.82 18.46 -17.37
CA GLU A 257 -2.04 17.23 -17.59
C GLU A 257 -2.95 16.03 -17.36
N LEU A 258 -3.12 15.27 -18.44
CA LEU A 258 -3.91 14.04 -18.48
C LEU A 258 -3.19 12.96 -17.65
N HIS A 259 -3.59 12.74 -16.40
CA HIS A 259 -3.22 11.50 -15.73
C HIS A 259 -4.01 10.33 -16.35
N TYR A 260 -3.24 9.47 -17.02
CA TYR A 260 -3.65 8.27 -17.72
C TYR A 260 -4.48 7.32 -16.83
N SER A 261 -5.76 7.14 -17.16
CA SER A 261 -6.38 5.82 -17.06
C SER A 261 -7.40 5.68 -18.18
N GLY A 262 -7.10 4.78 -19.11
CA GLY A 262 -7.98 4.46 -20.23
C GLY A 262 -9.32 3.95 -19.74
N ILE A 263 -10.35 4.26 -20.52
CA ILE A 263 -11.78 3.95 -20.33
C ILE A 263 -12.51 5.00 -19.49
N ARG A 264 -13.20 5.95 -20.16
CA ARG A 264 -14.57 6.45 -19.85
C ARG A 264 -14.92 7.74 -20.63
N ARG A 265 -15.58 7.61 -21.79
CA ARG A 265 -16.13 8.76 -22.54
C ARG A 265 -17.59 9.16 -22.19
N GLN A 266 -18.22 8.51 -21.20
CA GLN A 266 -19.61 8.85 -20.78
C GLN A 266 -19.71 9.42 -19.34
N SER A 267 -18.70 9.21 -18.49
CA SER A 267 -18.70 9.63 -17.08
C SER A 267 -18.44 11.12 -16.91
N GLU A 268 -17.64 11.72 -17.81
CA GLU A 268 -17.19 13.11 -17.70
C GLU A 268 -18.32 14.13 -17.80
N HIS A 269 -19.48 13.77 -18.36
CA HIS A 269 -20.62 14.68 -18.49
C HIS A 269 -21.49 14.73 -17.24
N ARG A 270 -21.53 13.65 -16.45
CA ARG A 270 -22.38 13.56 -15.24
C ARG A 270 -21.73 14.20 -14.03
N GLU A 271 -20.42 14.07 -13.94
CA GLU A 271 -19.61 14.59 -12.85
C GLU A 271 -19.36 16.10 -13.01
N GLY A 272 -19.39 16.83 -11.91
CA GLY A 272 -18.86 18.19 -11.80
C GLY A 272 -17.67 18.21 -10.86
N TRP A 273 -16.71 19.12 -11.06
CA TRP A 273 -15.56 19.21 -10.18
C TRP A 273 -14.99 20.61 -10.12
N ILE A 274 -14.28 20.90 -9.03
CA ILE A 274 -13.45 22.09 -8.85
C ILE A 274 -12.05 21.66 -8.37
N TRP A 275 -11.04 22.47 -8.66
CA TRP A 275 -9.72 22.31 -8.05
C TRP A 275 -9.60 23.17 -6.80
N VAL A 276 -9.14 22.58 -5.70
CA VAL A 276 -8.78 23.30 -4.49
C VAL A 276 -7.27 23.16 -4.29
N VAL A 277 -6.58 24.28 -4.22
CA VAL A 277 -5.14 24.35 -4.00
C VAL A 277 -4.88 24.73 -2.55
N VAL A 278 -4.29 23.80 -1.80
CA VAL A 278 -3.92 23.95 -0.40
C VAL A 278 -2.41 23.93 -0.31
N GLU A 279 -1.81 25.06 0.10
CA GLU A 279 -0.35 25.18 0.28
C GLU A 279 0.49 24.73 -0.93
N GLY A 280 -0.01 24.96 -2.16
CA GLY A 280 0.66 24.56 -3.40
C GLY A 280 0.25 23.19 -3.95
N TYR A 281 -0.43 22.35 -3.17
CA TYR A 281 -0.94 21.06 -3.61
C TYR A 281 -2.36 21.18 -4.15
N SER A 282 -2.61 20.62 -5.34
CA SER A 282 -3.89 20.74 -6.05
C SER A 282 -4.73 19.47 -5.93
N TYR A 283 -5.95 19.60 -5.42
CA TYR A 283 -6.88 18.49 -5.22
C TYR A 283 -8.15 18.67 -6.03
N ARG A 284 -8.55 17.64 -6.78
CA ARG A 284 -9.81 17.60 -7.50
C ARG A 284 -10.94 17.20 -6.57
N VAL A 285 -11.88 18.10 -6.33
CA VAL A 285 -13.12 17.81 -5.60
C VAL A 285 -14.21 17.49 -6.61
N THR A 286 -14.63 16.23 -6.70
CA THR A 286 -15.65 15.77 -7.64
C THR A 286 -17.01 15.63 -6.94
N ILE A 287 -18.09 16.06 -7.58
CA ILE A 287 -19.47 15.80 -7.18
C ILE A 287 -20.22 15.09 -8.30
N ASP A 288 -21.02 14.08 -7.95
CA ASP A 288 -21.75 13.26 -8.92
C ASP A 288 -23.02 12.65 -8.30
N GLN A 289 -23.92 12.16 -9.14
CA GLN A 289 -25.08 11.38 -8.73
C GLN A 289 -24.66 9.95 -8.39
N GLU A 290 -25.05 9.46 -7.21
CA GLU A 290 -24.55 8.17 -6.71
C GLU A 290 -25.19 6.96 -7.40
N PHE A 291 -26.50 7.03 -7.69
CA PHE A 291 -27.27 5.92 -8.27
C PHE A 291 -28.10 6.37 -9.47
N PRO A 292 -27.46 6.80 -10.57
CA PRO A 292 -28.16 7.46 -11.65
C PRO A 292 -29.02 6.52 -12.53
N GLN A 293 -28.80 5.21 -12.44
CA GLN A 293 -29.55 4.20 -13.20
C GLN A 293 -30.71 3.58 -12.39
N THR A 294 -30.91 4.03 -11.15
CA THR A 294 -31.90 3.42 -10.24
C THR A 294 -33.28 4.06 -10.44
N LEU A 295 -34.32 3.23 -10.55
CA LEU A 295 -35.72 3.67 -10.66
C LEU A 295 -36.34 4.06 -9.29
N ASP A 296 -35.66 3.78 -8.18
CA ASP A 296 -36.04 4.23 -6.84
C ASP A 296 -35.83 5.75 -6.72
N ALA A 297 -36.94 6.47 -6.56
CA ALA A 297 -37.00 7.93 -6.48
C ALA A 297 -36.15 8.50 -5.34
N VAL A 298 -35.93 7.75 -4.24
CA VAL A 298 -35.11 8.23 -3.12
C VAL A 298 -33.63 8.05 -3.42
N LYS A 299 -33.24 6.91 -3.98
CA LYS A 299 -31.83 6.62 -4.31
C LYS A 299 -31.32 7.44 -5.48
N SER A 300 -32.19 7.73 -6.46
CA SER A 300 -31.85 8.59 -7.59
C SER A 300 -31.56 10.03 -7.17
N GLN A 301 -32.00 10.48 -6.00
CA GLN A 301 -31.71 11.82 -5.47
C GLN A 301 -30.42 11.89 -4.62
N SER A 302 -29.66 10.80 -4.52
CA SER A 302 -28.41 10.74 -3.73
C SER A 302 -27.24 11.33 -4.49
N LEU A 303 -26.57 12.34 -3.92
CA LEU A 303 -25.30 12.87 -4.41
C LEU A 303 -24.13 12.24 -3.65
N LYS A 304 -22.96 12.23 -4.30
CA LYS A 304 -21.68 11.86 -3.71
C LYS A 304 -20.63 12.94 -4.00
N ILE A 305 -19.74 13.17 -3.04
CA ILE A 305 -18.51 13.97 -3.17
C ILE A 305 -17.32 13.02 -3.05
N GLU A 306 -16.35 13.16 -3.94
CA GLU A 306 -15.14 12.35 -3.98
C GLU A 306 -13.89 13.25 -4.01
N LEU A 307 -12.91 12.91 -3.16
CA LEU A 307 -11.56 13.48 -3.16
C LEU A 307 -10.56 12.44 -3.68
N PRO A 308 -9.34 12.84 -4.08
CA PRO A 308 -8.29 11.90 -4.47
C PRO A 308 -7.99 10.91 -3.35
N HIS A 309 -7.67 9.68 -3.70
CA HIS A 309 -7.31 8.66 -2.73
C HIS A 309 -5.95 8.98 -2.10
N THR A 310 -5.80 8.70 -0.80
CA THR A 310 -4.52 8.83 -0.09
C THR A 310 -3.96 7.44 0.23
N ARG A 311 -2.63 7.34 0.38
CA ARG A 311 -2.00 6.09 0.81
C ARG A 311 -2.34 5.72 2.26
N SER A 312 -2.66 6.71 3.09
CA SER A 312 -3.09 6.55 4.48
C SER A 312 -4.49 5.96 4.64
N GLY A 313 -5.25 5.80 3.56
CA GLY A 313 -6.63 5.31 3.63
C GLY A 313 -7.62 6.33 4.19
N SER A 314 -7.24 7.61 4.23
CA SER A 314 -8.12 8.71 4.61
C SER A 314 -9.38 8.71 3.77
N ARG A 315 -10.51 9.04 4.40
CA ARG A 315 -11.82 9.06 3.74
C ARG A 315 -11.75 9.89 2.46
N CYS A 316 -12.22 9.31 1.36
CA CYS A 316 -12.18 9.93 0.04
C CYS A 316 -13.56 10.03 -0.61
N ARG A 317 -14.61 9.55 0.06
CA ARG A 317 -15.98 9.56 -0.44
C ARG A 317 -17.00 9.88 0.65
N TRP A 318 -17.86 10.82 0.33
CA TRP A 318 -19.04 11.21 1.11
C TRP A 318 -20.26 11.10 0.21
N ALA A 319 -21.39 10.68 0.75
CA ALA A 319 -22.62 10.58 -0.02
C ALA A 319 -23.83 10.72 0.89
N ASP A 320 -24.97 11.10 0.33
CA ASP A 320 -26.22 11.25 1.08
C ASP A 320 -26.64 9.92 1.71
N ARG A 321 -27.04 9.97 2.98
CA ARG A 321 -27.55 8.80 3.69
C ARG A 321 -28.77 9.20 4.51
N LYS A 322 -29.57 8.20 4.90
CA LYS A 322 -30.72 8.40 5.79
C LYS A 322 -30.36 9.05 7.13
N THR A 323 -29.10 8.96 7.55
CA THR A 323 -28.61 9.44 8.84
C THR A 323 -27.83 10.76 8.74
N GLY A 324 -27.74 11.40 7.57
CA GLY A 324 -27.04 12.67 7.38
C GLY A 324 -26.82 13.00 5.91
N THR A 325 -26.94 14.28 5.59
CA THR A 325 -26.85 14.83 4.23
C THR A 325 -25.41 15.20 3.88
N LEU A 326 -25.14 15.53 2.62
CA LEU A 326 -23.83 16.07 2.21
C LEU A 326 -23.54 17.44 2.82
N GLU A 327 -24.56 18.26 3.03
CA GLU A 327 -24.48 19.58 3.68
C GLU A 327 -23.85 19.45 5.06
N ASP A 328 -24.30 18.46 5.84
CA ASP A 328 -23.75 18.15 7.18
C ASP A 328 -22.30 17.63 7.12
N ARG A 329 -21.85 17.16 5.95
CA ARG A 329 -20.56 16.49 5.77
C ARG A 329 -19.51 17.35 5.08
N LEU A 330 -19.85 18.56 4.65
CA LEU A 330 -18.89 19.48 4.07
C LEU A 330 -17.71 19.80 5.01
N PRO A 331 -17.87 19.93 6.34
CA PRO A 331 -16.73 20.09 7.24
C PRO A 331 -15.73 18.93 7.14
N GLU A 332 -16.21 17.68 7.03
CA GLU A 332 -15.34 16.50 6.85
C GLU A 332 -14.60 16.53 5.51
N VAL A 333 -15.21 17.08 4.45
CA VAL A 333 -14.55 17.21 3.14
C VAL A 333 -13.41 18.22 3.22
N ILE A 334 -13.65 19.36 3.87
CA ILE A 334 -12.62 20.40 4.07
C ILE A 334 -11.47 19.89 4.95
N ASP A 335 -11.78 19.20 6.05
CA ASP A 335 -10.77 18.55 6.90
C ASP A 335 -9.98 17.47 6.13
N GLY A 336 -10.66 16.71 5.27
CA GLY A 336 -10.03 15.74 4.38
C GLY A 336 -9.08 16.37 3.36
N LEU A 337 -9.31 17.61 2.93
CA LEU A 337 -8.37 18.36 2.08
C LEU A 337 -7.16 18.85 2.87
N ALA A 338 -7.36 19.37 4.08
CA ALA A 338 -6.28 19.80 4.96
C ALA A 338 -5.35 18.62 5.34
N THR A 339 -5.94 17.47 5.67
CA THR A 339 -5.20 16.23 5.98
C THR A 339 -4.32 15.81 4.80
N ARG A 340 -4.85 15.86 3.57
CA ARG A 340 -4.08 15.53 2.34
C ARG A 340 -2.90 16.47 2.15
N ALA A 341 -3.12 17.77 2.30
CA ALA A 341 -2.06 18.76 2.21
C ALA A 341 -0.97 18.53 3.25
N ALA A 342 -1.35 18.14 4.47
CA ALA A 342 -0.40 17.81 5.51
C ALA A 342 0.46 16.58 5.18
N GLU A 343 -0.16 15.50 4.70
CA GLU A 343 0.54 14.29 4.26
C GLU A 343 1.46 14.55 3.07
N ASP A 344 1.04 15.38 2.11
CA ASP A 344 1.85 15.75 0.94
C ASP A 344 3.08 16.60 1.34
N ARG A 345 2.92 17.51 2.30
CA ARG A 345 4.02 18.32 2.84
C ARG A 345 5.06 17.48 3.58
N GLU A 346 4.60 16.55 4.43
CA GLU A 346 5.49 15.63 5.14
C GLU A 346 6.28 14.76 4.17
N ARG A 347 5.59 14.22 3.14
CA ARG A 347 6.25 13.46 2.08
C ARG A 347 7.30 14.28 1.33
N ALA A 348 6.96 15.51 0.92
CA ALA A 348 7.91 16.37 0.22
C ALA A 348 9.15 16.67 1.09
N ALA A 349 8.96 16.90 2.39
CA ALA A 349 10.07 17.12 3.32
C ALA A 349 10.97 15.88 3.47
N ILE A 350 10.39 14.67 3.55
CA ILE A 350 11.15 13.42 3.58
C ILE A 350 11.91 13.22 2.26
N GLU A 351 11.25 13.39 1.12
CA GLU A 351 11.86 13.24 -0.20
C GLU A 351 13.02 14.23 -0.41
N GLU A 352 12.87 15.48 0.05
CA GLU A 352 13.93 16.50 0.03
C GLU A 352 15.12 16.10 0.91
N GLN A 353 14.87 15.60 2.13
CA GLN A 353 15.93 15.11 3.01
C GLN A 353 16.69 13.93 2.39
N GLU A 354 15.97 12.92 1.89
CA GLU A 354 16.60 11.78 1.25
C GLU A 354 17.36 12.19 -0.03
N ALA A 355 16.85 13.14 -0.80
CA ALA A 355 17.55 13.66 -1.97
C ALA A 355 18.84 14.38 -1.60
N ALA A 356 18.82 15.19 -0.54
CA ALA A 356 20.01 15.84 0.00
C ALA A 356 21.04 14.83 0.52
N GLU A 357 20.60 13.77 1.21
CA GLU A 357 21.47 12.69 1.67
C GLU A 357 22.08 11.91 0.50
N ARG A 358 21.27 11.55 -0.51
CA ARG A 358 21.77 10.91 -1.73
C ARG A 358 22.79 11.78 -2.46
N GLN A 359 22.58 13.09 -2.51
CA GLN A 359 23.51 14.02 -3.14
C GLN A 359 24.84 14.07 -2.38
N ARG A 360 24.81 14.22 -1.04
CA ARG A 360 26.02 14.20 -0.20
C ARG A 360 26.77 12.87 -0.32
N ALA A 361 26.05 11.75 -0.37
CA ALA A 361 26.64 10.43 -0.53
C ALA A 361 27.35 10.29 -1.90
N ARG A 362 26.76 10.84 -2.97
CA ARG A 362 27.36 10.86 -4.31
C ARG A 362 28.63 11.70 -4.35
N GLU A 363 28.59 12.93 -3.83
CA GLU A 363 29.75 13.83 -3.79
C GLU A 363 30.91 13.21 -2.99
N LYS A 364 30.60 12.58 -1.86
CA LYS A 364 31.60 11.85 -1.06
C LYS A 364 32.17 10.67 -1.84
N ALA A 365 31.31 9.85 -2.45
CA ALA A 365 31.75 8.69 -3.24
C ALA A 365 32.64 9.11 -4.43
N GLU A 366 32.31 10.23 -5.08
CA GLU A 366 33.12 10.79 -6.17
C GLU A 366 34.48 11.28 -5.67
N THR A 367 34.52 11.98 -4.55
CA THR A 367 35.78 12.44 -3.93
C THR A 367 36.66 11.25 -3.50
N ASP A 368 36.04 10.23 -2.90
CA ASP A 368 36.73 9.01 -2.48
C ASP A 368 37.24 8.21 -3.68
N ALA A 369 36.47 8.12 -4.76
CA ALA A 369 36.86 7.45 -6.00
C ALA A 369 38.07 8.15 -6.66
N HIS A 370 38.03 9.48 -6.80
CA HIS A 370 39.16 10.25 -7.32
C HIS A 370 40.42 10.08 -6.48
N SER A 371 40.28 10.13 -5.15
CA SER A 371 41.40 9.93 -4.23
C SER A 371 42.02 8.54 -4.36
N LYS A 372 41.19 7.50 -4.54
CA LYS A 372 41.66 6.12 -4.78
C LYS A 372 42.35 5.98 -6.13
N ALA A 373 41.77 6.51 -7.21
CA ALA A 373 42.37 6.47 -8.55
C ALA A 373 43.73 7.17 -8.59
N LEU A 374 43.84 8.32 -7.91
CA LEU A 374 45.09 9.06 -7.79
C LEU A 374 46.17 8.26 -7.05
N ARG A 375 45.81 7.63 -5.92
CA ARG A 375 46.74 6.76 -5.18
C ARG A 375 47.20 5.58 -6.02
N HIS A 376 46.30 4.96 -6.78
CA HIS A 376 46.63 3.86 -7.68
C HIS A 376 47.61 4.31 -8.77
N PHE A 377 47.33 5.44 -9.43
CA PHE A 377 48.22 6.01 -10.45
C PHE A 377 49.64 6.30 -9.93
N TYR A 378 49.75 6.89 -8.73
CA TYR A 378 51.05 7.15 -8.10
C TYR A 378 51.80 5.86 -7.74
N ALA A 379 51.10 4.87 -7.19
CA ALA A 379 51.71 3.58 -6.88
C ALA A 379 52.23 2.88 -8.15
N GLU A 380 51.44 2.87 -9.22
CA GLU A 380 51.83 2.29 -10.51
C GLU A 380 53.06 2.97 -11.11
N THR A 381 53.09 4.31 -11.10
CA THR A 381 54.23 5.06 -11.61
C THR A 381 55.49 4.75 -10.80
N LEU A 382 55.36 4.66 -9.47
CA LEU A 382 56.47 4.30 -8.59
C LEU A 382 56.97 2.87 -8.87
N TYR A 383 56.08 1.90 -9.05
CA TYR A 383 56.47 0.53 -9.36
C TYR A 383 57.21 0.42 -10.69
N GLN A 384 56.78 1.19 -11.71
CA GLN A 384 57.49 1.26 -12.99
C GLN A 384 58.90 1.82 -12.83
N GLN A 385 59.07 2.89 -12.04
CA GLN A 385 60.38 3.47 -11.75
C GLN A 385 61.27 2.49 -10.98
N VAL A 386 60.76 1.82 -9.95
CA VAL A 386 61.52 0.81 -9.20
C VAL A 386 61.96 -0.35 -10.11
N SER A 387 61.07 -0.84 -10.96
CA SER A 387 61.40 -1.91 -11.92
C SER A 387 62.44 -1.47 -12.96
N ALA A 388 62.40 -0.22 -13.44
CA ALA A 388 63.43 0.32 -14.31
C ALA A 388 64.80 0.42 -13.59
N PHE A 389 64.80 0.87 -12.33
CA PHE A 389 66.01 0.94 -11.51
C PHE A 389 66.64 -0.44 -11.27
N GLU A 390 65.83 -1.44 -10.92
CA GLU A 390 66.31 -2.82 -10.72
C GLU A 390 66.93 -3.39 -12.00
N ARG A 391 66.29 -3.18 -13.16
CA ARG A 391 66.82 -3.61 -14.46
C ARG A 391 68.14 -2.92 -14.81
N MET A 392 68.22 -1.60 -14.64
CA MET A 392 69.46 -0.85 -14.85
C MET A 392 70.59 -1.39 -13.96
N ARG A 393 70.30 -1.66 -12.68
CA ARG A 393 71.30 -2.18 -11.74
C ARG A 393 71.77 -3.58 -12.15
N ALA A 394 70.87 -4.44 -12.60
CA ALA A 394 71.20 -5.77 -13.08
C ALA A 394 72.08 -5.72 -14.34
N ILE A 395 71.73 -4.89 -15.33
CA ILE A 395 72.53 -4.71 -16.54
C ILE A 395 73.91 -4.12 -16.22
N SER A 396 73.97 -3.14 -15.31
CA SER A 396 75.25 -2.54 -14.90
C SER A 396 76.17 -3.57 -14.23
N ALA A 397 75.63 -4.38 -13.31
CA ALA A 397 76.40 -5.44 -12.67
C ALA A 397 76.86 -6.52 -13.67
N TYR A 398 76.03 -6.85 -14.67
CA TYR A 398 76.43 -7.72 -15.78
C TYR A 398 77.56 -7.11 -16.60
N CYS A 399 77.49 -5.81 -16.93
CA CYS A 399 78.54 -5.11 -17.67
C CYS A 399 79.87 -5.11 -16.90
N ASP A 400 79.84 -4.89 -15.58
CA ASP A 400 81.04 -4.92 -14.74
C ASP A 400 81.70 -6.32 -14.75
N ALA A 401 80.90 -7.38 -14.62
CA ALA A 401 81.41 -8.75 -14.71
C ALA A 401 81.89 -9.11 -16.13
N PHE A 402 81.25 -8.59 -17.17
CA PHE A 402 81.63 -8.82 -18.56
C PHE A 402 82.93 -8.10 -18.93
N GLU A 403 83.15 -6.90 -18.40
CA GLU A 403 84.42 -6.17 -18.54
C GLU A 403 85.58 -6.93 -17.89
N GLU A 404 85.38 -7.51 -16.69
CA GLU A 404 86.37 -8.38 -16.05
C GLU A 404 86.72 -9.61 -16.92
N GLN A 405 85.74 -10.19 -17.61
CA GLN A 405 85.97 -11.32 -18.53
C GLN A 405 86.73 -10.92 -19.79
N ILE A 406 86.39 -9.76 -20.39
CA ILE A 406 87.12 -9.21 -21.54
C ILE A 406 88.58 -8.92 -21.14
N ALA A 407 88.81 -8.35 -19.95
CA ALA A 407 90.15 -8.06 -19.44
C ALA A 407 90.99 -9.31 -19.16
N ALA A 408 90.35 -10.43 -18.82
CA ALA A 408 91.02 -11.70 -18.55
C ALA A 408 91.22 -12.59 -19.79
N ALA A 409 90.63 -12.24 -20.93
CA ALA A 409 90.67 -13.02 -22.16
C ALA A 409 91.99 -12.85 -22.94
N ASP A 410 92.30 -13.81 -23.82
CA ASP A 410 93.50 -13.77 -24.67
C ASP A 410 93.41 -12.58 -25.65
N PRO A 411 94.37 -11.62 -25.64
CA PRO A 411 94.37 -10.46 -26.52
C PRO A 411 94.34 -10.80 -28.03
N ALA A 412 94.68 -12.03 -28.42
CA ALA A 412 94.63 -12.50 -29.80
C ALA A 412 93.26 -13.09 -30.21
N ALA A 413 92.28 -13.16 -29.31
CA ALA A 413 90.97 -13.71 -29.61
C ALA A 413 90.16 -12.78 -30.54
N PRO A 414 89.67 -13.28 -31.69
CA PRO A 414 88.98 -12.47 -32.70
C PRO A 414 87.62 -11.94 -32.23
N GLU A 415 87.03 -12.50 -31.17
CA GLU A 415 85.75 -12.07 -30.62
C GLU A 415 85.84 -10.83 -29.71
N LEU A 416 87.05 -10.41 -29.31
CA LEU A 416 87.25 -9.33 -28.33
C LEU A 416 86.69 -7.97 -28.77
N GLU A 417 86.86 -7.61 -30.04
CA GLU A 417 86.40 -6.33 -30.57
C GLU A 417 84.87 -6.25 -30.56
N SER A 418 84.21 -7.31 -31.04
CA SER A 418 82.74 -7.44 -31.00
C SER A 418 82.19 -7.49 -29.57
N ALA A 419 82.89 -8.16 -28.65
CA ALA A 419 82.52 -8.20 -27.23
C ALA A 419 82.61 -6.80 -26.57
N ALA A 420 83.64 -6.02 -26.90
CA ALA A 420 83.80 -4.65 -26.42
C ALA A 420 82.71 -3.71 -26.96
N GLU A 421 82.37 -3.83 -28.25
CA GLU A 421 81.25 -3.08 -28.86
C GLU A 421 79.91 -3.41 -28.17
N TRP A 422 79.66 -4.68 -27.85
CA TRP A 422 78.46 -5.09 -27.12
C TRP A 422 78.43 -4.56 -25.69
N LEU A 423 79.58 -4.57 -24.99
CA LEU A 423 79.70 -4.00 -23.64
C LEU A 423 79.40 -2.48 -23.63
N GLU A 424 79.96 -1.73 -24.59
CA GLU A 424 79.69 -0.30 -24.72
C GLU A 424 78.21 -0.02 -24.96
N TRP A 425 77.58 -0.78 -25.87
CA TRP A 425 76.15 -0.68 -26.11
C TRP A 425 75.32 -0.99 -24.86
N ALA A 426 75.65 -2.07 -24.14
CA ALA A 426 74.93 -2.50 -22.94
C ALA A 426 75.04 -1.47 -21.80
N ARG A 427 76.21 -0.83 -21.62
CA ARG A 427 76.39 0.28 -20.67
C ARG A 427 75.58 1.51 -21.06
N SER A 428 75.56 1.87 -22.34
CA SER A 428 74.72 2.95 -22.84
C SER A 428 73.23 2.67 -22.61
N HIS A 429 72.79 1.43 -22.83
CA HIS A 429 71.41 1.02 -22.60
C HIS A 429 71.01 1.06 -21.12
N ALA A 430 71.89 0.64 -20.21
CA ALA A 430 71.67 0.74 -18.77
C ALA A 430 71.48 2.20 -18.32
N ALA A 431 72.31 3.11 -18.83
CA ALA A 431 72.22 4.55 -18.54
C ALA A 431 70.95 5.19 -19.13
N GLU A 432 70.41 4.66 -20.23
CA GLU A 432 69.15 5.13 -20.81
C GLU A 432 67.93 4.73 -19.98
N ILE A 433 67.94 3.51 -19.42
CA ILE A 433 66.85 2.99 -18.59
C ILE A 433 66.87 3.58 -17.17
N ASP A 434 68.00 4.14 -16.72
CA ASP A 434 68.14 4.70 -15.37
C ASP A 434 67.05 5.74 -15.06
N PRO A 435 66.08 5.43 -14.17
CA PRO A 435 65.04 6.38 -13.80
C PRO A 435 65.56 7.55 -12.98
N LEU A 436 66.81 7.49 -12.49
CA LEU A 436 67.47 8.56 -11.72
C LEU A 436 68.40 9.43 -12.58
N ARG A 437 68.50 9.18 -13.89
CA ARG A 437 69.21 10.06 -14.84
C ARG A 437 68.69 11.50 -14.77
N ALA A 438 67.41 11.67 -14.47
CA ALA A 438 66.81 12.93 -14.05
C ALA A 438 66.09 12.72 -12.70
N LEU A 439 66.10 13.73 -11.83
CA LEU A 439 65.48 13.65 -10.51
C LEU A 439 63.96 13.40 -10.64
N PRO A 440 63.43 12.25 -10.15
CA PRO A 440 61.99 11.99 -10.23
C PRO A 440 61.20 13.00 -9.40
N THR A 441 60.14 13.55 -9.98
CA THR A 441 59.16 14.42 -9.28
C THR A 441 57.80 13.74 -9.24
N MET A 442 56.87 14.30 -8.45
CA MET A 442 55.47 13.84 -8.46
C MET A 442 54.93 13.84 -9.89
N PRO A 443 54.44 12.70 -10.41
CA PRO A 443 53.93 12.62 -11.77
C PRO A 443 52.64 13.43 -11.91
N ALA A 444 52.48 14.12 -13.03
CA ALA A 444 51.24 14.85 -13.33
C ALA A 444 50.09 13.84 -13.50
N ALA A 445 49.05 13.99 -12.68
CA ALA A 445 47.90 13.10 -12.74
C ALA A 445 47.11 13.32 -14.04
N PRO A 446 46.72 12.24 -14.75
CA PRO A 446 45.83 12.35 -15.89
C PRO A 446 44.41 12.68 -15.43
N VAL A 447 43.57 13.13 -16.37
CA VAL A 447 42.12 13.16 -16.14
C VAL A 447 41.62 11.72 -16.11
N PHE A 448 41.05 11.29 -14.99
CA PHE A 448 40.53 9.93 -14.84
C PHE A 448 39.23 9.77 -15.60
N THR A 449 39.10 8.68 -16.36
CA THR A 449 37.85 8.34 -17.03
C THR A 449 36.84 7.75 -16.05
N ALA A 450 35.55 7.74 -16.42
CA ALA A 450 34.50 7.13 -15.61
C ALA A 450 34.78 5.65 -15.27
N GLU A 451 35.46 4.91 -16.16
CA GLU A 451 35.86 3.52 -15.91
C GLU A 451 36.95 3.39 -14.84
N GLN A 452 37.86 4.36 -14.73
CA GLN A 452 38.92 4.39 -13.72
C GLN A 452 38.43 4.87 -12.35
N LEU A 453 37.29 5.55 -12.33
CA LEU A 453 36.60 6.03 -11.12
C LEU A 453 35.51 5.05 -10.63
N ALA A 454 35.20 4.02 -11.42
CA ALA A 454 34.25 3.00 -11.01
C ALA A 454 34.74 2.30 -9.74
N PRO A 455 33.84 1.93 -8.80
CA PRO A 455 34.23 1.12 -7.65
C PRO A 455 34.75 -0.21 -8.18
N HIS A 456 36.08 -0.34 -8.24
CA HIS A 456 36.69 -1.62 -8.52
C HIS A 456 36.21 -2.58 -7.42
N PRO A 457 35.62 -3.74 -7.78
CA PRO A 457 35.23 -4.71 -6.79
C PRO A 457 36.45 -5.01 -5.92
N GLU A 458 36.23 -5.00 -4.61
CA GLU A 458 37.26 -5.23 -3.61
C GLU A 458 38.17 -6.38 -4.03
N GLU A 459 39.48 -6.11 -3.95
CA GLU A 459 40.51 -7.12 -3.73
C GLU A 459 40.34 -8.42 -4.52
N SER A 460 40.35 -8.33 -5.84
CA SER A 460 40.68 -9.51 -6.64
C SER A 460 41.62 -9.14 -7.76
N ASP A 461 42.84 -9.65 -7.59
CA ASP A 461 43.71 -10.08 -8.67
C ASP A 461 44.59 -9.02 -9.35
N SER A 462 44.32 -7.71 -9.35
CA SER A 462 45.25 -6.77 -10.02
C SER A 462 46.54 -6.52 -9.24
N SER A 463 46.45 -6.16 -7.95
CA SER A 463 47.63 -5.93 -7.10
C SER A 463 48.40 -7.21 -6.78
N VAL A 464 47.69 -8.35 -6.74
CA VAL A 464 48.28 -9.69 -6.59
C VAL A 464 48.90 -10.14 -7.90
N ARG A 465 48.29 -9.87 -9.07
CA ARG A 465 48.95 -10.09 -10.37
C ARG A 465 50.13 -9.16 -10.57
N GLN A 466 50.14 -7.93 -10.08
CA GLN A 466 51.30 -7.04 -10.17
C GLN A 466 52.40 -7.37 -9.18
N ARG A 467 52.07 -7.79 -7.94
CA ARG A 467 53.06 -8.42 -7.04
C ARG A 467 53.60 -9.71 -7.62
N ASN A 468 52.74 -10.54 -8.22
CA ASN A 468 53.15 -11.77 -8.88
C ASN A 468 53.87 -11.50 -10.21
N GLN A 469 53.64 -10.39 -10.91
CA GLN A 469 54.41 -9.95 -12.07
C GLN A 469 55.74 -9.33 -11.66
N LEU A 470 55.86 -8.69 -10.50
CA LEU A 470 57.17 -8.29 -9.97
C LEU A 470 57.98 -9.51 -9.51
N ARG A 471 57.33 -10.51 -8.91
CA ARG A 471 57.95 -11.83 -8.61
C ARG A 471 58.23 -12.67 -9.87
N SER A 472 57.36 -12.61 -10.89
CA SER A 472 57.51 -13.31 -12.16
C SER A 472 58.50 -12.62 -13.07
N ALA A 473 58.58 -11.29 -13.08
CA ALA A 473 59.60 -10.53 -13.81
C ALA A 473 60.99 -10.71 -13.19
N GLN A 474 61.10 -10.91 -11.87
CA GLN A 474 62.33 -11.43 -11.25
C GLN A 474 62.68 -12.86 -11.72
N SER A 475 61.73 -13.61 -12.29
CA SER A 475 61.91 -14.98 -12.81
C SER A 475 61.95 -15.09 -14.34
N GLU A 476 61.42 -14.10 -15.09
CA GLU A 476 61.31 -14.09 -16.55
C GLU A 476 62.35 -13.15 -17.20
N TYR A 477 62.99 -12.27 -16.43
CA TYR A 477 64.19 -11.52 -16.86
C TYR A 477 65.50 -12.11 -16.32
N LEU A 478 65.50 -13.41 -16.01
CA LEU A 478 66.71 -14.20 -16.14
C LEU A 478 66.60 -14.94 -17.46
N ASP A 479 67.30 -14.41 -18.46
CA ASP A 479 67.53 -15.05 -19.75
C ASP A 479 67.79 -16.56 -19.52
N PRO A 480 67.16 -17.49 -20.27
CA PRO A 480 67.45 -18.92 -20.19
C PRO A 480 68.96 -19.21 -20.28
N ALA A 481 69.74 -18.36 -20.98
CA ALA A 481 71.19 -18.43 -21.00
C ALA A 481 71.83 -18.09 -19.64
N LEU A 482 71.30 -17.11 -18.91
CA LEU A 482 71.79 -16.70 -17.59
C LEU A 482 71.39 -17.71 -16.49
N MET A 483 70.20 -18.31 -16.59
CA MET A 483 69.81 -19.46 -15.75
C MET A 483 70.65 -20.70 -16.06
N MET A 484 70.96 -20.99 -17.33
CA MET A 484 71.83 -22.11 -17.71
C MET A 484 73.28 -21.90 -17.26
N MET A 485 73.78 -20.66 -17.27
CA MET A 485 75.10 -20.31 -16.73
C MET A 485 75.17 -20.41 -15.19
N LEU A 486 74.14 -19.96 -14.48
CA LEU A 486 74.06 -20.12 -13.02
C LEU A 486 73.94 -21.59 -12.59
N GLN A 487 73.26 -22.43 -13.37
CA GLN A 487 73.13 -23.86 -13.11
C GLN A 487 74.44 -24.63 -13.40
N LEU A 488 75.17 -24.24 -14.46
CA LEU A 488 76.52 -24.76 -14.75
C LEU A 488 77.59 -24.31 -13.73
N GLN A 489 77.44 -23.14 -13.12
CA GLN A 489 78.30 -22.69 -12.00
C GLN A 489 77.98 -23.42 -10.68
N ALA A 490 76.73 -23.79 -10.44
CA ALA A 490 76.32 -24.59 -9.28
C ALA A 490 76.77 -26.05 -9.40
N GLU A 491 76.76 -26.64 -10.61
CA GLU A 491 77.31 -27.99 -10.86
C GLU A 491 78.84 -28.03 -10.79
N LYS A 492 79.56 -27.01 -11.28
CA LYS A 492 81.02 -26.89 -11.07
C LYS A 492 81.41 -26.71 -9.60
N SER A 493 80.61 -25.96 -8.83
CA SER A 493 80.82 -25.79 -7.38
C SER A 493 80.51 -27.06 -6.57
N SER A 494 79.64 -27.92 -7.10
CA SER A 494 79.31 -29.23 -6.51
C SER A 494 80.38 -30.29 -6.83
N PHE A 495 81.06 -30.19 -7.98
CA PHE A 495 82.15 -31.09 -8.37
C PHE A 495 83.47 -30.80 -7.64
N SER A 496 83.75 -29.54 -7.26
CA SER A 496 84.93 -29.20 -6.44
C SER A 496 84.84 -29.59 -4.96
N ARG A 497 83.72 -30.18 -4.50
CA ARG A 497 83.60 -30.72 -3.14
C ARG A 497 83.96 -32.20 -2.99
N TRP A 498 84.30 -32.91 -4.07
CA TRP A 498 84.74 -34.29 -4.02
C TRP A 498 86.03 -34.49 -4.81
N HIS A 499 87.16 -34.05 -4.23
CA HIS A 499 88.53 -34.59 -4.32
C HIS A 499 89.60 -33.48 -4.28
N PRO A 500 90.11 -33.14 -3.08
CA PRO A 500 91.42 -32.51 -2.96
C PRO A 500 92.49 -33.61 -2.86
N HIS A 501 93.47 -33.59 -3.76
CA HIS A 501 94.64 -34.49 -3.79
C HIS A 501 94.38 -36.00 -3.83
N VAL A 502 94.32 -36.55 -5.05
CA VAL A 502 95.09 -37.70 -5.60
C VAL A 502 94.56 -37.96 -7.00
#